data_AF-L7FBP6-F1
#
_entry.id   AF-L7FBP6-F1
#
_cell.length_a   1.000
_cell.length_b   1.000
_cell.length_c   1.000
_cell.angle_alpha   90.00
_cell.angle_beta   90.00
_cell.angle_gamma   90.00
#
_symmetry.space_group_name_H-M   'P 1'
#
loop_
_entity.id
_entity.type
_entity.pdbx_description
1 polymer ?
#
loop_
_entity_poly.entity_id
_entity_poly.type
_entity_poly.pdbx_seq_one_letter_code
_entity_poly.pdbx_strand_id
1 'polypeptide(L)'
;GLARPWLRLLAREGYRVADVLDRLNQLLLDDATETADAAARALVAADGRPAPPGGPAGSGGSVASGGSAEPAVPAAVRQGEGPQTRFLSLLYGELAPFDGGVRCTLASAGHPLPLVLRAGGEVLTAAEPQTLLGVVEDETYTSGSFELWPGDSLLCVTDGVTERRCGPRQFDDGDGLASALAGCAGLDAQLIAERIRRLVHEFGEKPPEDDLALLVLQTD
;
A
#
# COMPACT_ATOMS: atom_id res chain seq x y z
N GLY A 1 9.41 7.14 3.07
CA GLY A 1 9.34 5.67 3.25
C GLY A 1 10.70 5.04 2.99
N LEU A 2 11.09 4.08 3.83
CA LEU A 2 12.36 3.34 3.73
C LEU A 2 12.46 2.48 2.46
N ALA A 3 11.34 2.18 1.80
CA ALA A 3 11.33 1.34 0.60
C ALA A 3 12.24 1.84 -0.53
N ARG A 4 12.29 3.14 -0.80
CA ARG A 4 12.99 3.67 -1.99
C ARG A 4 14.52 3.53 -1.93
N PRO A 5 15.22 3.88 -0.83
CA PRO A 5 16.65 3.60 -0.68
C PRO A 5 16.98 2.10 -0.74
N TRP A 6 16.15 1.25 -0.11
CA TRP A 6 16.35 -0.20 -0.07
C TRP A 6 16.15 -0.85 -1.44
N LEU A 7 15.09 -0.50 -2.16
CA LEU A 7 14.85 -0.96 -3.53
C LEU A 7 16.03 -0.61 -4.44
N ARG A 8 16.59 0.60 -4.32
CA ARG A 8 17.78 1.01 -5.10
C ARG A 8 19.03 0.23 -4.73
N LEU A 9 19.20 -0.14 -3.47
CA LEU A 9 20.36 -0.90 -3.01
C LEU A 9 20.24 -2.36 -3.46
N LEU A 10 19.09 -2.99 -3.24
CA LEU A 10 18.83 -4.38 -3.62
C LEU A 10 18.87 -4.58 -5.14
N ALA A 11 18.32 -3.64 -5.92
CA ALA A 11 18.43 -3.67 -7.38
C ALA A 11 19.89 -3.58 -7.86
N ARG A 12 20.78 -2.88 -7.13
CA ARG A 12 22.21 -2.79 -7.47
C ARG A 12 22.99 -4.04 -7.09
N GLU A 13 22.49 -4.82 -6.13
CA GLU A 13 23.10 -6.08 -5.70
C GLU A 13 22.69 -7.27 -6.59
N GLY A 14 21.82 -7.06 -7.58
CA GLY A 14 21.47 -8.06 -8.60
C GLY A 14 20.46 -9.12 -8.12
N TYR A 15 19.70 -8.84 -7.06
CA TYR A 15 18.57 -9.67 -6.66
C TYR A 15 17.49 -9.66 -7.73
N ARG A 16 16.84 -10.81 -7.96
CA ARG A 16 15.69 -10.86 -8.86
C ARG A 16 14.48 -10.23 -8.21
N VAL A 17 13.53 -9.82 -9.05
CA VAL A 17 12.25 -9.18 -8.64
C VAL A 17 11.59 -9.88 -7.44
N ALA A 18 11.35 -11.19 -7.53
CA ALA A 18 10.76 -11.99 -6.45
C ALA A 18 11.56 -11.92 -5.14
N ASP A 19 12.87 -12.14 -5.21
CA ASP A 19 13.76 -12.16 -4.03
C ASP A 19 13.77 -10.81 -3.29
N VAL A 20 13.59 -9.69 -4.03
CA VAL A 20 13.46 -8.35 -3.44
C VAL A 20 12.16 -8.22 -2.65
N LEU A 21 11.02 -8.72 -3.16
CA LEU A 21 9.75 -8.70 -2.44
C LEU A 21 9.82 -9.56 -1.19
N ASP A 22 10.33 -10.80 -1.29
CA ASP A 22 10.48 -11.72 -0.15
C ASP A 22 11.27 -11.04 0.98
N ARG A 23 12.39 -10.39 0.64
CA ARG A 23 13.21 -9.71 1.63
C ARG A 23 12.52 -8.49 2.25
N LEU A 24 11.78 -7.72 1.45
CA LEU A 24 10.99 -6.60 1.98
C LEU A 24 9.84 -7.09 2.87
N ASN A 25 9.23 -8.22 2.54
CA ASN A 25 8.18 -8.85 3.34
C ASN A 25 8.71 -9.20 4.74
N GLN A 26 9.86 -9.89 4.78
CA GLN A 26 10.52 -10.26 6.02
C GLN A 26 10.90 -9.03 6.88
N LEU A 27 11.47 -7.99 6.25
CA LEU A 27 11.81 -6.75 6.97
C LEU A 27 10.60 -6.04 7.58
N LEU A 28 9.43 -6.10 6.93
CA LEU A 28 8.19 -5.51 7.46
C LEU A 28 7.67 -6.30 8.66
N LEU A 29 7.76 -7.63 8.61
CA LEU A 29 7.37 -8.52 9.71
C LEU A 29 8.32 -8.38 10.91
N ASP A 30 9.63 -8.27 10.66
CA ASP A 30 10.64 -8.03 11.68
C ASP A 30 10.41 -6.69 12.40
N ASP A 31 10.19 -5.59 11.66
CA ASP A 31 9.89 -4.25 12.24
C ASP A 31 8.61 -4.28 13.10
N ALA A 32 7.59 -5.02 12.65
CA ALA A 32 6.36 -5.22 13.42
C ALA A 32 6.61 -5.99 14.73
N THR A 33 7.45 -7.01 14.68
CA THR A 33 7.80 -7.85 15.84
C THR A 33 8.66 -7.08 16.84
N GLU A 34 9.68 -6.35 16.40
CA GLU A 34 10.48 -5.49 17.26
C GLU A 34 9.64 -4.41 17.95
N THR A 35 8.71 -3.80 17.21
CA THR A 35 7.78 -2.80 17.76
C THR A 35 6.85 -3.42 18.80
N ALA A 36 6.34 -4.63 18.56
CA ALA A 36 5.50 -5.38 19.50
C ALA A 36 6.25 -5.71 20.80
N ASP A 37 7.48 -6.21 20.67
CA ASP A 37 8.33 -6.53 21.81
C ASP A 37 8.73 -5.28 22.61
N ALA A 38 8.99 -4.16 21.94
CA ALA A 38 9.25 -2.89 22.60
C ALA A 38 8.02 -2.39 23.38
N ALA A 39 6.82 -2.49 22.78
CA ALA A 39 5.57 -2.12 23.44
C ALA A 39 5.28 -3.03 24.64
N ALA A 40 5.43 -4.35 24.50
CA ALA A 40 5.24 -5.32 25.57
C ALA A 40 6.18 -5.06 26.76
N ARG A 41 7.46 -4.77 26.50
CA ARG A 41 8.43 -4.37 27.53
C ARG A 41 8.03 -3.07 28.23
N ALA A 42 7.51 -2.08 27.50
CA ALA A 42 7.05 -0.82 28.08
C ALA A 42 5.81 -1.01 28.99
N LEU A 43 4.88 -1.89 28.61
CA LEU A 43 3.73 -2.27 29.42
C LEU A 43 4.15 -2.96 30.73
N VAL A 44 5.07 -3.94 30.66
CA VAL A 44 5.61 -4.61 31.87
C VAL A 44 6.32 -3.61 32.79
N ALA A 45 7.07 -2.65 32.23
CA ALA A 45 7.73 -1.61 33.02
C ALA A 45 6.74 -0.63 33.68
N ALA A 46 5.58 -0.39 33.06
CA ALA A 46 4.53 0.45 33.63
C ALA A 46 3.77 -0.24 34.78
N ASP A 47 3.57 -1.55 34.70
CA ASP A 47 2.91 -2.37 35.73
C ASP A 47 3.80 -2.65 36.95
N GLY A 48 5.12 -2.46 36.81
CA GLY A 48 6.13 -2.73 37.84
C GLY A 48 6.39 -1.61 38.87
N ARG A 49 5.64 -0.52 38.91
CA ARG A 49 5.84 0.54 39.94
C ARG A 49 5.31 0.08 41.31
N PRO A 50 6.13 0.03 42.37
CA PRO A 50 5.66 -0.36 43.69
C PRO A 50 4.72 0.71 44.26
N ALA A 51 3.60 0.26 44.83
CA ALA A 51 2.68 1.11 45.58
C ALA A 51 3.44 1.85 46.70
N PRO A 52 3.19 3.17 46.91
CA PRO A 52 3.87 3.90 47.98
C PRO A 52 3.48 3.32 49.35
N PRO A 53 4.43 3.20 50.30
CA PRO A 53 4.15 2.64 51.60
C PRO A 53 3.20 3.57 52.38
N GLY A 54 2.13 2.98 52.91
CA GLY A 54 1.16 3.66 53.75
C GLY A 54 1.78 4.23 55.03
N GLY A 55 1.31 5.41 55.42
CA GLY A 55 1.55 6.06 56.71
C GLY A 55 0.24 6.65 57.26
N PRO A 56 0.12 6.84 58.59
CA PRO A 56 -1.04 6.36 59.34
C PRO A 56 -2.15 7.39 59.62
N ALA A 57 -3.24 6.85 60.18
CA ALA A 57 -4.49 7.46 60.59
C ALA A 57 -4.37 8.79 61.39
N GLY A 58 -5.28 9.72 61.07
CA GLY A 58 -5.59 10.91 61.86
C GLY A 58 -7.08 11.24 61.75
N SER A 59 -7.75 11.33 62.89
CA SER A 59 -9.19 11.44 63.14
C SER A 59 -9.77 12.86 63.04
N GLY A 60 -11.08 12.94 62.73
CA GLY A 60 -11.96 14.12 62.90
C GLY A 60 -12.39 14.73 61.56
N GLY A 61 -13.63 15.07 61.24
CA GLY A 61 -14.89 15.20 61.96
C GLY A 61 -15.82 16.13 61.16
N SER A 62 -17.00 15.64 60.78
CA SER A 62 -18.29 16.35 60.55
C SER A 62 -18.49 17.43 59.45
N VAL A 63 -19.32 17.04 58.47
CA VAL A 63 -20.44 17.71 57.74
C VAL A 63 -20.44 19.21 57.40
N ALA A 64 -20.61 19.55 56.11
CA ALA A 64 -21.88 20.10 55.56
C ALA A 64 -21.82 20.46 54.04
N SER A 65 -22.86 20.02 53.32
CA SER A 65 -23.60 20.62 52.19
C SER A 65 -22.90 21.15 50.91
N GLY A 66 -23.22 20.49 49.78
CA GLY A 66 -24.00 21.12 48.69
C GLY A 66 -23.26 21.97 47.66
N GLY A 67 -22.72 21.34 46.61
CA GLY A 67 -22.30 22.00 45.38
C GLY A 67 -22.01 20.98 44.29
N SER A 68 -22.88 20.90 43.28
CA SER A 68 -22.73 20.04 42.12
C SER A 68 -21.49 20.45 41.32
N ALA A 69 -20.44 19.65 41.39
CA ALA A 69 -19.30 19.72 40.49
C ALA A 69 -19.10 18.32 39.90
N GLU A 70 -19.40 18.18 38.62
CA GLU A 70 -19.08 16.97 37.87
C GLU A 70 -17.57 16.69 37.97
N PRO A 71 -17.14 15.44 38.21
CA PRO A 71 -15.74 15.12 38.11
C PRO A 71 -15.34 15.26 36.64
N ALA A 72 -14.52 16.26 36.36
CA ALA A 72 -13.83 16.42 35.09
C ALA A 72 -13.12 15.09 34.76
N VAL A 73 -13.60 14.42 33.72
CA VAL A 73 -12.94 13.27 33.10
C VAL A 73 -11.54 13.74 32.68
N PRO A 74 -10.44 13.25 33.28
CA PRO A 74 -9.13 13.64 32.81
C PRO A 74 -8.98 13.16 31.36
N ALA A 75 -8.67 14.14 30.50
CA ALA A 75 -8.46 13.97 29.08
C ALA A 75 -7.40 12.90 28.80
N ALA A 76 -7.72 12.09 27.79
CA ALA A 76 -6.78 11.32 26.99
C ALA A 76 -5.82 10.41 27.76
N VAL A 77 -6.34 9.26 28.21
CA VAL A 77 -5.58 8.03 27.97
C VAL A 77 -5.54 7.89 26.44
N ARG A 78 -4.46 8.40 25.82
CA ARG A 78 -4.03 7.87 24.53
C ARG A 78 -3.84 6.39 24.78
N GLN A 79 -4.82 5.58 24.38
CA GLN A 79 -4.63 4.15 24.27
C GLN A 79 -3.36 4.02 23.44
N GLY A 80 -2.29 3.50 24.05
CA GLY A 80 -1.05 3.25 23.34
C GLY A 80 -1.44 2.43 22.12
N GLU A 81 -1.17 2.96 20.93
CA GLU A 81 -1.26 2.19 19.70
C GLU A 81 -0.45 0.92 19.96
N GLY A 82 -1.17 -0.20 20.11
CA GLY A 82 -0.54 -1.51 20.10
C GLY A 82 0.27 -1.66 18.80
N PRO A 83 1.20 -2.61 18.74
CA PRO A 83 2.00 -2.84 17.55
C PRO A 83 1.10 -2.90 16.31
N GLN A 84 1.21 -1.90 15.44
CA GLN A 84 0.49 -1.90 14.18
C GLN A 84 1.30 -2.76 13.23
N THR A 85 0.77 -3.93 12.86
CA THR A 85 1.31 -4.72 11.75
C THR A 85 1.28 -3.84 10.51
N ARG A 86 2.46 -3.51 9.98
CA ARG A 86 2.59 -2.67 8.79
C ARG A 86 2.47 -3.54 7.57
N PHE A 87 1.46 -3.26 6.75
CA PHE A 87 1.32 -3.87 5.44
C PHE A 87 1.38 -2.82 4.34
N LEU A 88 1.71 -3.27 3.14
CA LEU A 88 2.04 -2.42 2.00
C LEU A 88 1.64 -3.14 0.70
N SER A 89 1.00 -2.41 -0.21
CA SER A 89 0.91 -2.84 -1.60
C SER A 89 2.17 -2.44 -2.38
N LEU A 90 2.68 -3.32 -3.24
CA LEU A 90 3.87 -3.06 -4.04
C LEU A 90 3.75 -3.70 -5.41
N LEU A 91 4.08 -2.93 -6.45
CA LEU A 91 4.46 -3.44 -7.75
C LEU A 91 5.93 -3.16 -7.98
N TYR A 92 6.70 -4.22 -8.22
CA TYR A 92 8.12 -4.11 -8.53
C TYR A 92 8.40 -4.81 -9.86
N GLY A 93 9.36 -4.27 -10.60
CA GLY A 93 9.69 -4.81 -11.89
C GLY A 93 11.00 -4.32 -12.47
N GLU A 94 11.54 -5.15 -13.35
CA GLU A 94 12.75 -4.90 -14.12
C GLU A 94 12.42 -4.79 -15.60
N LEU A 95 13.12 -3.89 -16.28
CA LEU A 95 12.98 -3.61 -17.70
C LEU A 95 14.33 -3.83 -18.37
N ALA A 96 14.40 -4.81 -19.26
CA ALA A 96 15.59 -5.15 -20.02
C ALA A 96 15.34 -4.90 -21.52
N PRO A 97 15.93 -3.85 -22.12
CA PRO A 97 15.80 -3.63 -23.55
C PRO A 97 16.49 -4.74 -24.35
N PHE A 98 15.90 -5.11 -25.48
CA PHE A 98 16.48 -6.00 -26.48
C PHE A 98 16.25 -5.43 -27.88
N ASP A 99 16.79 -6.08 -28.91
CA ASP A 99 16.61 -5.62 -30.28
C ASP A 99 15.13 -5.70 -30.70
N GLY A 100 14.49 -4.54 -30.86
CA GLY A 100 13.09 -4.42 -31.24
C GLY A 100 12.08 -4.52 -30.10
N GLY A 101 12.47 -4.42 -28.83
CA GLY A 101 11.49 -4.41 -27.73
C GLY A 101 12.07 -4.29 -26.32
N VAL A 102 11.20 -4.45 -25.33
CA VAL A 102 11.59 -4.46 -23.91
C VAL A 102 11.02 -5.70 -23.24
N ARG A 103 11.88 -6.46 -22.56
CA ARG A 103 11.45 -7.55 -21.69
C ARG A 103 11.14 -6.97 -20.32
N CYS A 104 9.92 -7.19 -19.86
CA CYS A 104 9.45 -6.79 -18.54
C CYS A 104 9.35 -8.02 -17.65
N THR A 105 9.91 -7.94 -16.44
CA THR A 105 9.72 -8.93 -15.39
C THR A 105 9.09 -8.23 -14.20
N LEU A 106 7.87 -8.62 -13.81
CA LEU A 106 7.08 -7.95 -12.78
C LEU A 106 6.63 -8.92 -11.68
N ALA A 107 6.50 -8.42 -10.45
CA ALA A 107 5.79 -9.07 -9.35
C ALA A 107 4.88 -8.05 -8.65
N SER A 108 3.68 -8.49 -8.26
CA SER A 108 2.68 -7.66 -7.59
C SER A 108 2.34 -8.26 -6.24
N ALA A 109 2.46 -7.48 -5.17
CA ALA A 109 2.02 -7.80 -3.82
C ALA A 109 0.88 -6.86 -3.44
N GLY A 110 -0.37 -7.32 -3.56
CA GLY A 110 -1.58 -6.56 -3.24
C GLY A 110 -1.78 -5.25 -4.03
N HIS A 111 -1.00 -5.02 -5.10
CA HIS A 111 -1.14 -3.85 -5.96
C HIS A 111 -2.14 -4.13 -7.09
N PRO A 112 -2.92 -3.13 -7.56
CA PRO A 112 -3.74 -3.29 -8.75
C PRO A 112 -2.93 -3.87 -9.91
N LEU A 113 -3.49 -4.87 -10.59
CA LEU A 113 -2.70 -5.62 -11.56
C LEU A 113 -2.35 -4.73 -12.77
N PRO A 114 -1.06 -4.69 -13.17
CA PRO A 114 -0.66 -3.96 -14.36
C PRO A 114 -1.30 -4.56 -15.60
N LEU A 115 -1.62 -3.72 -16.58
CA LEU A 115 -2.29 -4.10 -17.82
C LEU A 115 -1.38 -3.81 -19.02
N VAL A 116 -1.34 -4.74 -19.97
CA VAL A 116 -0.68 -4.58 -21.26
C VAL A 116 -1.73 -4.35 -22.32
N LEU A 117 -1.69 -3.19 -22.98
CA LEU A 117 -2.40 -2.92 -24.22
C LEU A 117 -1.51 -3.34 -25.39
N ARG A 118 -1.94 -4.35 -26.14
CA ARG A 118 -1.28 -4.73 -27.39
C ARG A 118 -1.60 -3.73 -28.49
N ALA A 119 -0.70 -3.59 -29.47
CA ALA A 119 -0.94 -2.75 -30.65
C ALA A 119 -2.25 -3.10 -31.40
N GLY A 120 -2.68 -4.37 -31.35
CA GLY A 120 -3.96 -4.84 -31.90
C GLY A 120 -5.21 -4.47 -31.09
N GLY A 121 -5.07 -3.82 -29.94
CA GLY A 121 -6.16 -3.39 -29.06
C GLY A 121 -6.58 -4.40 -27.99
N GLU A 122 -5.94 -5.57 -27.93
CA GLU A 122 -6.13 -6.54 -26.86
C GLU A 122 -5.53 -6.02 -25.54
N VAL A 123 -6.23 -6.22 -24.42
CA VAL A 123 -5.73 -5.88 -23.09
C VAL A 123 -5.50 -7.16 -22.29
N LEU A 124 -4.30 -7.32 -21.74
CA LEU A 124 -3.87 -8.49 -20.98
C LEU A 124 -3.37 -8.08 -19.60
N THR A 125 -3.56 -8.92 -18.59
CA THR A 125 -2.94 -8.73 -17.28
C THR A 125 -1.45 -9.09 -17.33
N ALA A 126 -0.60 -8.26 -16.73
CA ALA A 126 0.87 -8.36 -16.84
C ALA A 126 1.55 -9.02 -15.63
N ALA A 127 0.80 -9.37 -14.58
CA ALA A 127 1.27 -10.06 -13.39
C ALA A 127 0.16 -10.89 -12.74
N GLU A 128 0.52 -11.80 -11.85
CA GLU A 128 -0.43 -12.55 -11.03
C GLU A 128 -0.75 -11.79 -9.73
N PRO A 129 -2.00 -11.87 -9.22
CA PRO A 129 -2.37 -11.29 -7.93
C PRO A 129 -1.76 -12.10 -6.78
N GLN A 130 -1.13 -11.41 -5.83
CA GLN A 130 -0.52 -12.02 -4.65
C GLN A 130 -0.80 -11.15 -3.42
N THR A 131 -0.58 -11.73 -2.24
CA THR A 131 -0.89 -11.12 -0.95
C THR A 131 -0.08 -9.83 -0.71
N LEU A 132 -0.65 -8.87 0.03
CA LEU A 132 0.08 -7.68 0.50
C LEU A 132 1.32 -8.06 1.32
N LEU A 133 2.38 -7.24 1.22
CA LEU A 133 3.55 -7.41 2.07
C LEU A 133 3.17 -7.17 3.54
N GLY A 134 3.77 -7.93 4.45
CA GLY A 134 3.59 -7.85 5.90
C GLY A 134 2.35 -8.56 6.46
N VAL A 135 1.57 -9.24 5.61
CA VAL A 135 0.34 -9.94 6.05
C VAL A 135 0.59 -11.39 6.42
N VAL A 136 1.39 -12.11 5.62
CA VAL A 136 1.68 -13.53 5.80
C VAL A 136 3.18 -13.71 6.01
N GLU A 137 3.53 -14.39 7.09
CA GLU A 137 4.90 -14.80 7.40
C GLU A 137 5.37 -15.86 6.39
N ASP A 138 6.61 -15.74 5.93
CA ASP A 138 7.23 -16.64 4.95
C ASP A 138 6.48 -16.75 3.60
N GLU A 139 5.68 -15.74 3.23
CA GLU A 139 5.11 -15.64 1.89
C GLU A 139 6.23 -15.56 0.84
N THR A 140 6.06 -16.32 -0.26
CA THR A 140 7.00 -16.32 -1.38
C THR A 140 6.32 -15.68 -2.59
N TYR A 141 6.96 -14.65 -3.14
CA TYR A 141 6.43 -13.92 -4.27
C TYR A 141 6.93 -14.49 -5.60
N THR A 142 6.04 -14.61 -6.58
CA THR A 142 6.37 -15.01 -7.95
C THR A 142 6.47 -13.79 -8.86
N SER A 143 7.39 -13.85 -9.82
CA SER A 143 7.51 -12.84 -10.88
C SER A 143 7.20 -13.44 -12.24
N GLY A 144 6.36 -12.76 -13.02
CA GLY A 144 6.07 -13.09 -14.42
C GLY A 144 6.93 -12.29 -15.38
N SER A 145 7.22 -12.84 -16.56
CA SER A 145 7.92 -12.10 -17.62
C SER A 145 7.10 -12.08 -18.92
N PHE A 146 7.12 -10.94 -19.59
CA PHE A 146 6.51 -10.74 -20.90
C PHE A 146 7.34 -9.75 -21.71
N GLU A 147 7.04 -9.69 -23.01
CA GLU A 147 7.71 -8.78 -23.94
C GLU A 147 6.72 -7.71 -24.40
N LEU A 148 7.20 -6.47 -24.44
CA LEU A 148 6.56 -5.36 -25.11
C LEU A 148 7.24 -5.16 -26.46
N TRP A 149 6.43 -5.18 -27.50
CA TRP A 149 6.82 -4.95 -28.88
C TRP A 149 6.40 -3.54 -29.32
N PRO A 150 6.95 -2.98 -30.41
CA PRO A 150 6.61 -1.64 -30.86
C PRO A 150 5.10 -1.43 -30.98
N GLY A 151 4.60 -0.37 -30.36
CA GLY A 151 3.16 -0.05 -30.25
C GLY A 151 2.44 -0.67 -29.05
N ASP A 152 3.02 -1.63 -28.32
CA ASP A 152 2.47 -2.13 -27.06
C ASP A 152 2.68 -1.12 -25.93
N SER A 153 1.77 -1.10 -24.95
CA SER A 153 1.86 -0.24 -23.78
C SER A 153 1.56 -1.00 -22.49
N LEU A 154 2.35 -0.74 -21.45
CA LEU A 154 2.13 -1.21 -20.08
C LEU A 154 1.55 -0.06 -19.24
N LEU A 155 0.42 -0.31 -18.60
CA LEU A 155 -0.24 0.59 -17.65
C LEU A 155 -0.13 0.01 -16.23
N CYS A 156 0.38 0.82 -15.31
CA CYS A 156 0.36 0.55 -13.87
C CYS A 156 -0.36 1.70 -13.14
N VAL A 157 -1.18 1.38 -12.15
CA VAL A 157 -1.98 2.39 -11.42
C VAL A 157 -2.02 2.09 -9.93
N THR A 158 -2.25 3.12 -9.11
CA THR A 158 -2.60 2.93 -7.69
C THR A 158 -4.08 2.60 -7.51
N ASP A 159 -4.44 2.09 -6.34
CA ASP A 159 -5.81 1.82 -5.91
C ASP A 159 -6.70 3.05 -5.98
N GLY A 160 -6.17 4.25 -5.73
CA GLY A 160 -6.91 5.51 -5.95
C GLY A 160 -7.56 5.61 -7.35
N VAL A 161 -6.96 4.98 -8.38
CA VAL A 161 -7.55 4.88 -9.73
C VAL A 161 -8.64 3.82 -9.81
N THR A 162 -8.37 2.59 -9.41
CA THR A 162 -9.32 1.47 -9.55
C THR A 162 -10.52 1.63 -8.62
N GLU A 163 -10.28 2.12 -7.41
CA GLU A 163 -11.27 2.29 -6.34
C GLU A 163 -12.04 3.60 -6.43
N ARG A 164 -11.75 4.44 -7.41
CA ARG A 164 -12.44 5.72 -7.64
C ARG A 164 -13.96 5.52 -7.69
N ARG A 165 -14.70 6.19 -6.79
CA ARG A 165 -16.13 5.92 -6.58
C ARG A 165 -17.09 6.86 -7.31
N CYS A 166 -18.23 6.29 -7.72
CA CYS A 166 -19.45 6.97 -8.13
C CYS A 166 -20.65 6.31 -7.46
N GLY A 167 -21.07 6.83 -6.31
CA GLY A 167 -22.05 6.15 -5.46
C GLY A 167 -21.50 4.80 -4.98
N PRO A 168 -22.22 3.68 -5.16
CA PRO A 168 -21.76 2.36 -4.74
C PRO A 168 -20.71 1.73 -5.69
N ARG A 169 -20.54 2.29 -6.90
CA ARG A 169 -19.65 1.73 -7.93
C ARG A 169 -18.23 2.24 -7.80
N GLN A 170 -17.26 1.37 -8.07
CA GLN A 170 -15.85 1.71 -8.29
C GLN A 170 -15.56 1.78 -9.79
N PHE A 171 -14.49 2.48 -10.16
CA PHE A 171 -14.12 2.70 -11.57
C PHE A 171 -13.79 1.39 -12.27
N ASP A 172 -13.14 0.47 -11.56
CA ASP A 172 -12.73 -0.83 -12.12
C ASP A 172 -13.78 -1.94 -11.96
N ASP A 173 -15.00 -1.62 -11.51
CA ASP A 173 -16.09 -2.60 -11.46
C ASP A 173 -16.38 -3.16 -12.86
N GLY A 174 -16.27 -4.49 -13.01
CA GLY A 174 -16.51 -5.16 -14.29
C GLY A 174 -15.44 -4.88 -15.35
N ASP A 175 -14.16 -4.88 -14.94
CA ASP A 175 -12.99 -4.63 -15.80
C ASP A 175 -13.01 -3.23 -16.44
N GLY A 176 -13.48 -2.24 -15.67
CA GLY A 176 -13.66 -0.87 -16.15
C GLY A 176 -12.34 -0.22 -16.60
N LEU A 177 -11.24 -0.47 -15.89
CA LEU A 177 -9.92 0.04 -16.27
C LEU A 177 -9.42 -0.61 -17.57
N ALA A 178 -9.58 -1.93 -17.70
CA ALA A 178 -9.19 -2.65 -18.92
C ALA A 178 -10.02 -2.18 -20.13
N SER A 179 -11.31 -1.97 -19.94
CA SER A 179 -12.21 -1.43 -20.97
C SER A 179 -11.81 0.00 -21.39
N ALA A 180 -11.44 0.85 -20.43
CA ALA A 180 -10.96 2.20 -20.70
C ALA A 180 -9.63 2.16 -21.49
N LEU A 181 -8.71 1.26 -21.11
CA LEU A 181 -7.42 1.09 -21.76
C LEU A 181 -7.55 0.55 -23.19
N ALA A 182 -8.46 -0.41 -23.44
CA ALA A 182 -8.73 -0.94 -24.78
C ALA A 182 -9.15 0.18 -25.76
N GLY A 183 -9.89 1.18 -25.28
CA GLY A 183 -10.26 2.37 -26.05
C GLY A 183 -9.11 3.34 -26.35
N CYS A 184 -7.88 3.00 -25.98
CA CYS A 184 -6.67 3.80 -26.20
C CYS A 184 -5.71 3.19 -27.23
N ALA A 185 -6.12 2.13 -27.95
CA ALA A 185 -5.28 1.51 -28.98
C ALA A 185 -4.80 2.53 -30.03
N GLY A 186 -3.50 2.50 -30.33
CA GLY A 186 -2.85 3.43 -31.27
C GLY A 186 -2.56 4.83 -30.72
N LEU A 187 -2.87 5.11 -29.45
CA LEU A 187 -2.42 6.32 -28.77
C LEU A 187 -0.99 6.15 -28.24
N ASP A 188 -0.29 7.27 -28.08
CA ASP A 188 0.99 7.27 -27.38
C ASP A 188 0.81 7.19 -25.86
N ALA A 189 1.89 6.86 -25.13
CA ALA A 189 1.89 6.72 -23.68
C ALA A 189 1.31 7.92 -22.93
N GLN A 190 1.59 9.15 -23.40
CA GLN A 190 1.12 10.37 -22.76
C GLN A 190 -0.39 10.51 -22.94
N LEU A 191 -0.90 10.30 -24.16
CA LEU A 191 -2.32 10.35 -24.48
C LEU A 191 -3.11 9.26 -23.76
N ILE A 192 -2.55 8.06 -23.60
CA ILE A 192 -3.12 7.00 -22.75
C ILE A 192 -3.28 7.52 -21.32
N ALA A 193 -2.20 8.01 -20.71
CA ALA A 193 -2.22 8.50 -19.33
C ALA A 193 -3.23 9.64 -19.13
N GLU A 194 -3.28 10.60 -20.05
CA GLU A 194 -4.21 11.72 -20.02
C GLU A 194 -5.68 11.26 -20.15
N ARG A 195 -5.94 10.30 -21.03
CA ARG A 195 -7.28 9.75 -21.24
C ARG A 195 -7.78 9.00 -20.02
N ILE A 196 -6.98 8.09 -19.46
CA ILE A 196 -7.37 7.34 -18.25
C ILE A 196 -7.56 8.30 -17.08
N ARG A 197 -6.62 9.23 -16.84
CA ARG A 197 -6.74 10.23 -15.77
C ARG A 197 -8.03 11.04 -15.89
N ARG A 198 -8.41 11.44 -17.10
CA ARG A 198 -9.65 12.18 -17.37
C ARG A 198 -10.88 11.33 -17.03
N LEU A 199 -10.95 10.10 -17.51
CA LEU A 199 -12.07 9.19 -17.24
C LEU A 199 -12.25 8.95 -15.73
N VAL A 200 -11.15 8.76 -14.98
CA VAL A 200 -11.17 8.57 -13.53
C VAL A 200 -11.66 9.84 -12.81
N HIS A 201 -11.22 11.02 -13.25
CA HIS A 201 -11.71 12.29 -12.70
C HIS A 201 -13.22 12.46 -12.95
N GLU A 202 -13.66 12.24 -14.19
CA GLU A 202 -15.05 12.38 -14.63
C GLU A 202 -15.99 11.29 -14.08
N PHE A 203 -15.45 10.17 -13.60
CA PHE A 203 -16.26 9.05 -13.11
C PHE A 203 -17.15 9.41 -11.92
N GLY A 204 -16.67 10.27 -11.02
CA GLY A 204 -17.40 10.65 -9.80
C GLY A 204 -17.61 12.15 -9.69
N GLU A 205 -18.66 12.56 -8.96
CA GLU A 205 -19.08 13.97 -8.86
C GLU A 205 -18.16 14.82 -7.97
N LYS A 206 -17.47 14.19 -7.02
CA LYS A 206 -16.56 14.84 -6.06
C LYS A 206 -15.10 14.62 -6.47
N PRO A 207 -14.15 15.49 -6.07
CA PRO A 207 -12.72 15.22 -6.25
C PRO A 207 -12.31 13.85 -5.69
N PRO A 208 -11.23 13.23 -6.19
CA PRO A 208 -10.68 12.00 -5.63
C PRO A 208 -10.38 12.17 -4.13
N GLU A 209 -10.74 11.17 -3.34
CA GLU A 209 -10.44 11.13 -1.90
C GLU A 209 -9.01 10.66 -1.63
N ASP A 210 -8.40 9.99 -2.62
CA ASP A 210 -7.08 9.35 -2.54
C ASP A 210 -6.17 9.82 -3.70
N ASP A 211 -4.86 9.58 -3.54
CA ASP A 211 -3.84 9.95 -4.51
C ASP A 211 -3.94 9.09 -5.78
N LEU A 212 -4.11 9.77 -6.92
CA LEU A 212 -4.11 9.13 -8.24
C LEU A 212 -2.70 9.10 -8.81
N ALA A 213 -2.13 7.90 -8.98
CA ALA A 213 -0.89 7.71 -9.70
C ALA A 213 -1.06 6.72 -10.86
N LEU A 214 -0.46 7.06 -11.99
CA LEU A 214 -0.43 6.25 -13.20
C LEU A 214 0.99 6.26 -13.77
N LEU A 215 1.45 5.10 -14.25
CA LEU A 215 2.65 4.95 -15.05
C LEU A 215 2.25 4.27 -16.36
N VAL A 216 2.62 4.89 -17.48
CA VAL A 216 2.49 4.28 -18.81
C VAL A 216 3.88 4.16 -19.41
N LEU A 217 4.22 2.95 -19.86
CA LEU A 217 5.43 2.67 -20.61
C LEU A 217 5.03 2.14 -21.98
N GLN A 218 5.57 2.75 -23.03
CA GLN A 218 5.36 2.32 -24.41
C GLN A 218 6.71 2.06 -25.06
N THR A 219 6.73 1.05 -25.92
CA THR A 219 7.86 0.76 -26.79
C THR A 219 7.57 1.30 -28.18
N ASP A 220 8.49 2.12 -28.70
CA ASP A 220 8.42 2.77 -30.02
C ASP A 220 9.31 2.07 -31.06
#